data_AF-A0A815EKF6-F1
#
_entry.id   AF-A0A815EKF6-F1
#
_cell.length_a   1.000
_cell.length_b   1.000
_cell.length_c   1.000
_cell.angle_alpha   90.00
_cell.angle_beta   90.00
_cell.angle_gamma   90.00
#
_symmetry.space_group_name_H-M   'P 1'
#
loop_
_entity.id
_entity.type
_entity.pdbx_description
1 polymer ?
#
loop_
_entity_poly.entity_id
_entity_poly.type
_entity_poly.pdbx_seq_one_letter_code
_entity_poly.pdbx_strand_id
1 'polypeptide(L)'
;MFTSELAESRLMEIVIHDVDESAMDLLIEFCYSSTILVDEKNVQTLLPAACILQIQEVQDTCCEFLKAQLDPSNCLGIRAFADTHSCRELLKIADRYTQHNFNEVKESEELLFLPVNQLIDIISSDELNMTSEEDVFNAVMHWVQFSSHPLTGSDQTCRDLVDEAKDYLLLPQERLNMQGPRTRPRKPIKPREVLFAVGGWCSGDAIASVVMYDPQTNEWSAVAQMSKQRFGVGVAVLNNLLYAVGGHDGTSYLNTVER
;
A
#
# COMPACT_ATOMS: atom_id res chain seq x y z
N MET A 1 -30.32 -17.06 21.67
CA MET A 1 -31.69 -16.51 21.61
C MET A 1 -32.69 -17.47 22.24
N PHE A 2 -32.85 -18.69 21.71
CA PHE A 2 -33.91 -19.62 22.14
C PHE A 2 -33.58 -20.49 23.37
N THR A 3 -32.31 -20.61 23.75
CA THR A 3 -31.84 -21.49 24.83
C THR A 3 -31.57 -20.77 26.16
N SER A 4 -31.73 -19.46 26.20
CA SER A 4 -31.45 -18.60 27.35
C SER A 4 -32.72 -18.18 28.07
N GLU A 5 -32.64 -17.79 29.36
CA GLU A 5 -33.76 -17.22 30.15
C GLU A 5 -34.18 -15.80 29.70
N LEU A 6 -33.85 -15.41 28.48
CA LEU A 6 -34.25 -14.13 27.90
C LEU A 6 -35.73 -14.14 27.51
N ALA A 7 -36.36 -12.97 27.43
CA ALA A 7 -37.80 -12.84 27.20
C ALA A 7 -38.25 -13.48 25.88
N GLU A 8 -37.40 -13.43 24.88
CA GLU A 8 -37.57 -13.96 23.53
C GLU A 8 -37.77 -15.49 23.52
N SER A 9 -37.23 -16.21 24.51
CA SER A 9 -37.41 -17.66 24.63
C SER A 9 -38.86 -18.09 24.89
N ARG A 10 -39.71 -17.16 25.34
CA ARG A 10 -41.12 -17.40 25.69
C ARG A 10 -42.09 -16.86 24.64
N LEU A 11 -41.58 -16.19 23.61
CA LEU A 11 -42.39 -15.60 22.55
C LEU A 11 -42.58 -16.61 21.41
N MET A 12 -43.76 -16.60 20.80
CA MET A 12 -44.03 -17.38 19.57
C MET A 12 -43.60 -16.67 18.29
N GLU A 13 -43.37 -15.36 18.39
CA GLU A 13 -42.98 -14.49 17.28
C GLU A 13 -41.83 -13.60 17.75
N ILE A 14 -40.81 -13.47 16.91
CA ILE A 14 -39.64 -12.62 17.16
C ILE A 14 -39.43 -11.74 15.96
N VAL A 15 -39.33 -10.43 16.19
CA VAL A 15 -39.00 -9.45 15.16
C VAL A 15 -37.50 -9.24 15.16
N ILE A 16 -36.86 -9.54 14.03
CA ILE A 16 -35.43 -9.28 13.82
C ILE A 16 -35.33 -7.96 13.05
N HIS A 17 -34.64 -6.99 13.63
CA HIS A 17 -34.38 -5.70 13.01
C HIS A 17 -33.06 -5.71 12.22
N ASP A 18 -32.91 -4.73 11.33
CA ASP A 18 -31.68 -4.49 10.56
C ASP A 18 -31.25 -5.63 9.62
N VAL A 19 -32.21 -6.48 9.22
CA VAL A 19 -32.02 -7.54 8.23
C VAL A 19 -33.02 -7.34 7.10
N ASP A 20 -32.53 -7.37 5.87
CA ASP A 20 -33.36 -7.29 4.67
C ASP A 20 -34.24 -8.54 4.51
N GLU A 21 -35.48 -8.37 4.07
CA GLU A 21 -36.45 -9.46 3.89
C GLU A 21 -35.92 -10.54 2.95
N SER A 22 -35.34 -10.14 1.81
CA SER A 22 -34.82 -11.07 0.82
C SER A 22 -33.60 -11.84 1.32
N ALA A 23 -32.75 -11.19 2.12
CA ALA A 23 -31.61 -11.83 2.76
C ALA A 23 -32.06 -12.83 3.82
N MET A 24 -33.08 -12.51 4.61
CA MET A 24 -33.64 -13.42 5.61
C MET A 24 -34.20 -14.69 4.97
N ASP A 25 -34.97 -14.55 3.89
CA ASP A 25 -35.53 -15.70 3.16
C ASP A 25 -34.43 -16.64 2.64
N LEU A 26 -33.36 -16.08 2.04
CA LEU A 26 -32.22 -16.86 1.57
C LEU A 26 -31.47 -17.56 2.72
N LEU A 27 -31.31 -16.91 3.87
CA LEU A 27 -30.65 -17.51 5.03
C LEU A 27 -31.51 -18.62 5.66
N ILE A 28 -32.83 -18.48 5.66
CA ILE A 28 -33.75 -19.54 6.08
C ILE A 28 -33.67 -20.70 5.09
N GLU A 29 -33.73 -20.45 3.78
CA GLU A 29 -33.59 -21.51 2.76
C GLU A 29 -32.25 -22.23 2.89
N PHE A 30 -31.16 -21.50 3.17
CA PHE A 30 -29.86 -22.09 3.47
C PHE A 30 -29.89 -23.00 4.70
N CYS A 31 -30.55 -22.60 5.78
CA CYS A 31 -30.68 -23.44 6.98
C CYS A 31 -31.35 -24.80 6.69
N TYR A 32 -32.23 -24.87 5.70
CA TYR A 32 -32.94 -26.11 5.31
C TYR A 32 -32.26 -26.89 4.18
N SER A 33 -31.60 -26.20 3.24
CA SER A 33 -31.01 -26.80 2.03
C SER A 33 -29.49 -27.02 2.12
N SER A 34 -28.81 -26.31 3.03
CA SER A 34 -27.35 -26.19 3.10
C SER A 34 -26.69 -25.68 1.82
N THR A 35 -27.45 -24.99 0.96
CA THR A 35 -26.96 -24.39 -0.29
C THR A 35 -27.38 -22.93 -0.37
N ILE A 36 -26.47 -22.07 -0.81
CA ILE A 36 -26.74 -20.65 -1.03
C ILE A 36 -26.03 -20.17 -2.29
N LEU A 37 -26.71 -19.33 -3.08
CA LEU A 37 -26.15 -18.73 -4.27
C LEU A 37 -25.87 -17.26 -3.99
N VAL A 38 -24.60 -16.86 -4.04
CA VAL A 38 -24.15 -15.49 -3.84
C VAL A 38 -23.91 -14.84 -5.21
N ASP A 39 -24.48 -13.64 -5.40
CA ASP A 39 -24.33 -12.82 -6.60
C ASP A 39 -24.11 -11.34 -6.25
N GLU A 40 -23.84 -10.50 -7.25
CA GLU A 40 -23.59 -9.07 -7.06
C GLU A 40 -24.77 -8.29 -6.48
N LYS A 41 -26.01 -8.78 -6.67
CA LYS A 41 -27.23 -8.10 -6.23
C LYS A 41 -27.54 -8.43 -4.77
N ASN A 42 -27.23 -9.65 -4.34
CA ASN A 42 -27.57 -10.14 -3.02
C ASN A 42 -26.43 -9.99 -2.01
N VAL A 43 -25.16 -9.99 -2.44
CA VAL A 43 -24.02 -10.02 -1.50
C VAL A 43 -24.00 -8.84 -0.52
N GLN A 44 -24.47 -7.68 -0.96
CA GLN A 44 -24.52 -6.45 -0.16
C GLN A 44 -25.59 -6.50 0.95
N THR A 45 -26.70 -7.22 0.75
CA THR A 45 -27.75 -7.40 1.77
C THR A 45 -27.55 -8.70 2.57
N LEU A 46 -26.94 -9.70 1.96
CA LEU A 46 -26.71 -11.03 2.53
C LEU A 46 -25.56 -11.04 3.53
N LEU A 47 -24.42 -10.41 3.22
CA LEU A 47 -23.28 -10.40 4.14
C LEU A 47 -23.62 -9.74 5.50
N PRO A 48 -24.26 -8.56 5.56
CA PRO A 48 -24.65 -7.93 6.82
C PRO A 48 -25.61 -8.81 7.63
N ALA A 49 -26.58 -9.43 6.96
CA ALA A 49 -27.52 -10.35 7.57
C ALA A 49 -26.81 -11.58 8.18
N ALA A 50 -25.87 -12.17 7.44
CA ALA A 50 -25.05 -13.28 7.91
C ALA A 50 -24.15 -12.87 9.10
N CYS A 51 -23.65 -11.64 9.13
CA CYS A 51 -22.89 -11.08 10.26
C CYS A 51 -23.76 -10.92 11.51
N ILE A 52 -24.96 -10.36 11.38
CA ILE A 52 -25.91 -10.16 12.49
C ILE A 52 -26.35 -11.51 13.08
N LEU A 53 -26.70 -12.47 12.22
CA LEU A 53 -27.15 -13.80 12.62
C LEU A 53 -26.00 -14.77 12.93
N GLN A 54 -24.75 -14.32 12.77
CA GLN A 54 -23.52 -15.07 13.06
C GLN A 54 -23.37 -16.39 12.28
N ILE A 55 -23.83 -16.42 11.03
CA ILE A 55 -23.73 -17.59 10.14
C ILE A 55 -22.39 -17.53 9.39
N GLN A 56 -21.35 -18.15 9.96
CA GLN A 56 -19.97 -18.05 9.47
C GLN A 56 -19.78 -18.62 8.05
N GLU A 57 -20.43 -19.75 7.72
CA GLU A 57 -20.30 -20.38 6.40
C GLU A 57 -20.78 -19.47 5.25
N VAL A 58 -21.84 -18.70 5.49
CA VAL A 58 -22.34 -17.72 4.53
C VAL A 58 -21.44 -16.48 4.50
N GLN A 59 -20.94 -16.02 5.64
CA GLN A 59 -19.97 -14.91 5.70
C GLN A 59 -18.71 -15.23 4.88
N ASP A 60 -18.14 -16.42 5.04
CA ASP A 60 -16.95 -16.87 4.31
C ASP A 60 -17.22 -16.95 2.82
N THR A 61 -18.38 -17.47 2.42
CA THR A 61 -18.78 -17.57 1.00
C THR A 61 -18.95 -16.19 0.37
N CYS A 62 -19.60 -15.25 1.07
CA CYS A 62 -19.73 -13.86 0.63
C CYS A 62 -18.37 -13.15 0.55
N CYS A 63 -17.48 -13.37 1.52
CA CYS A 63 -16.14 -12.79 1.52
C CYS A 63 -15.29 -13.30 0.36
N GLU A 64 -15.33 -14.60 0.06
CA GLU A 64 -14.61 -15.16 -1.09
C GLU A 64 -15.18 -14.67 -2.42
N PHE A 65 -16.50 -14.47 -2.52
CA PHE A 65 -17.12 -13.83 -3.68
C PHE A 65 -16.61 -12.39 -3.88
N LEU A 66 -16.65 -11.56 -2.84
CA LEU A 66 -16.17 -10.17 -2.91
C LEU A 66 -14.68 -10.08 -3.24
N LYS A 67 -13.87 -10.99 -2.69
CA LYS A 67 -12.44 -11.10 -2.99
C LYS A 67 -12.17 -11.43 -4.46
N ALA A 68 -13.00 -12.28 -5.08
CA ALA A 68 -12.88 -12.61 -6.50
C ALA A 68 -13.29 -11.45 -7.43
N GLN A 69 -14.07 -10.49 -6.92
CA GLN A 69 -14.58 -9.33 -7.65
C GLN A 69 -13.81 -8.02 -7.36
N LEU A 70 -12.66 -8.09 -6.69
CA LEU A 70 -11.84 -6.92 -6.42
C LEU A 70 -11.31 -6.30 -7.72
N ASP A 71 -11.65 -5.03 -7.93
CA ASP A 71 -11.26 -4.24 -9.09
C ASP A 71 -10.81 -2.84 -8.62
N PRO A 72 -9.89 -2.15 -9.32
CA PRO A 72 -9.47 -0.81 -8.92
C PRO A 72 -10.62 0.20 -8.80
N SER A 73 -11.72 0.00 -9.54
CA SER A 73 -12.91 0.86 -9.50
C SER A 73 -13.82 0.64 -8.28
N ASN A 74 -13.76 -0.52 -7.62
CA ASN A 74 -14.69 -0.90 -6.54
C ASN A 74 -13.99 -1.24 -5.20
N CYS A 75 -12.65 -1.30 -5.21
CA CYS A 75 -11.89 -1.81 -4.08
C CYS A 75 -12.06 -0.96 -2.81
N LEU A 76 -12.27 0.35 -2.93
CA LEU A 76 -12.51 1.25 -1.80
C LEU A 76 -13.90 1.03 -1.21
N GLY A 77 -14.91 0.82 -2.06
CA GLY A 77 -16.25 0.39 -1.65
C GLY A 77 -16.24 -0.93 -0.88
N ILE A 78 -15.59 -1.96 -1.43
CA ILE A 78 -15.47 -3.29 -0.78
C ILE A 78 -14.70 -3.18 0.55
N ARG A 79 -13.65 -2.37 0.60
CA ARG A 79 -12.87 -2.10 1.81
C ARG A 79 -13.74 -1.45 2.90
N ALA A 80 -14.48 -0.39 2.56
CA ALA A 80 -15.38 0.28 3.51
C ALA A 80 -16.51 -0.64 3.99
N PHE A 81 -17.04 -1.48 3.09
CA PHE A 81 -18.03 -2.49 3.41
C PHE A 81 -17.48 -3.54 4.38
N ALA A 82 -16.26 -4.03 4.14
CA ALA A 82 -15.60 -4.98 5.03
C ALA A 82 -15.32 -4.40 6.42
N ASP A 83 -14.93 -3.12 6.51
CA ASP A 83 -14.71 -2.42 7.78
C ASP A 83 -16.03 -2.30 8.58
N THR A 84 -17.10 -1.89 7.91
CA THR A 84 -18.45 -1.73 8.50
C THR A 84 -18.97 -3.03 9.11
N HIS A 85 -18.75 -4.16 8.43
CA HIS A 85 -19.21 -5.47 8.90
C HIS A 85 -18.14 -6.27 9.65
N SER A 86 -17.03 -5.63 10.05
CA SER A 86 -15.93 -6.26 10.81
C SER A 86 -15.34 -7.52 10.15
N CYS A 87 -15.39 -7.61 8.82
CA CYS A 87 -14.84 -8.69 8.02
C CYS A 87 -13.32 -8.52 7.88
N ARG A 88 -12.57 -8.88 8.93
CA ARG A 88 -11.13 -8.57 9.05
C ARG A 88 -10.27 -9.14 7.93
N GLU A 89 -10.54 -10.35 7.46
CA GLU A 89 -9.74 -10.96 6.41
C GLU A 89 -9.99 -10.32 5.04
N LEU A 90 -11.24 -10.02 4.71
CA LEU A 90 -11.59 -9.27 3.51
C LEU A 90 -10.99 -7.86 3.54
N LEU A 91 -11.06 -7.17 4.69
CA LEU A 91 -10.47 -5.85 4.88
C LEU A 91 -8.97 -5.86 4.59
N LYS A 92 -8.21 -6.80 5.17
CA LYS A 92 -6.76 -6.94 4.92
C LYS A 92 -6.41 -7.24 3.46
N ILE A 93 -7.27 -7.95 2.75
CA ILE A 93 -7.07 -8.27 1.33
C ILE A 93 -7.36 -7.03 0.49
N ALA A 94 -8.48 -6.34 0.74
CA ALA A 94 -8.85 -5.12 0.07
C ALA A 94 -7.83 -3.98 0.31
N ASP A 95 -7.29 -3.86 1.53
CA ASP A 95 -6.20 -2.94 1.88
C ASP A 95 -4.97 -3.18 1.01
N ARG A 96 -4.49 -4.45 0.97
CA ARG A 96 -3.32 -4.83 0.17
C ARG A 96 -3.55 -4.61 -1.31
N TYR A 97 -4.74 -4.92 -1.80
CA TYR A 97 -5.11 -4.69 -3.20
C TYR A 97 -5.11 -3.20 -3.55
N THR A 98 -5.71 -2.37 -2.70
CA THR A 98 -5.75 -0.91 -2.84
C THR A 98 -4.33 -0.33 -2.88
N GLN A 99 -3.46 -0.77 -1.97
CA GLN A 99 -2.07 -0.33 -1.90
C GLN A 99 -1.29 -0.74 -3.15
N HIS A 100 -1.48 -1.98 -3.65
CA HIS A 100 -0.77 -2.47 -4.82
C HIS A 100 -1.21 -1.82 -6.13
N ASN A 101 -2.48 -1.47 -6.26
CA ASN A 101 -3.06 -0.87 -7.46
C ASN A 101 -3.36 0.62 -7.29
N PHE A 102 -2.74 1.29 -6.32
CA PHE A 102 -3.06 2.68 -5.98
C PHE A 102 -2.89 3.65 -7.17
N ASN A 103 -1.99 3.35 -8.10
CA ASN A 103 -1.80 4.15 -9.31
C ASN A 103 -3.04 4.19 -10.22
N GLU A 104 -3.89 3.16 -10.19
CA GLU A 104 -5.19 3.15 -10.89
C GLU A 104 -6.30 3.70 -10.00
N VAL A 105 -6.26 3.37 -8.70
CA VAL A 105 -7.25 3.84 -7.71
C VAL A 105 -7.24 5.36 -7.58
N LYS A 106 -6.10 6.03 -7.76
CA LYS A 106 -5.99 7.50 -7.67
C LYS A 106 -6.84 8.25 -8.71
N GLU A 107 -7.11 7.60 -9.85
CA GLU A 107 -7.93 8.14 -10.93
C GLU A 107 -9.43 7.85 -10.72
N SER A 108 -9.78 6.99 -9.75
CA SER A 108 -11.15 6.65 -9.42
C SER A 108 -11.85 7.77 -8.67
N GLU A 109 -13.13 8.01 -9.00
CA GLU A 109 -13.99 8.92 -8.25
C GLU A 109 -14.28 8.40 -6.83
N GLU A 110 -14.18 7.09 -6.57
CA GLU A 110 -14.40 6.53 -5.22
C GLU A 110 -13.43 7.13 -4.18
N LEU A 111 -12.19 7.47 -4.60
CA LEU A 111 -11.22 8.10 -3.72
C LEU A 111 -11.75 9.44 -3.18
N LEU A 112 -12.43 10.22 -4.03
CA LEU A 112 -12.94 11.56 -3.72
C LEU A 112 -14.06 11.55 -2.67
N PHE A 113 -14.78 10.44 -2.54
CA PHE A 113 -15.85 10.27 -1.55
C PHE A 113 -15.38 9.68 -0.22
N LEU A 114 -14.11 9.28 -0.10
CA LEU A 114 -13.59 8.72 1.14
C LEU A 114 -13.57 9.74 2.28
N PRO A 115 -13.86 9.32 3.52
CA PRO A 115 -13.67 10.16 4.69
C PRO A 115 -12.18 10.32 5.01
N VAL A 116 -11.83 11.46 5.63
CA VAL A 116 -10.42 11.87 5.85
C VAL A 116 -9.60 10.86 6.65
N ASN A 117 -10.21 10.17 7.63
CA ASN A 117 -9.54 9.15 8.43
C ASN A 117 -9.09 7.96 7.56
N GLN A 118 -9.96 7.48 6.68
CA GLN A 118 -9.65 6.36 5.78
C GLN A 118 -8.59 6.77 4.75
N LEU A 119 -8.65 8.01 4.26
CA LEU A 119 -7.63 8.52 3.34
C LEU A 119 -6.24 8.60 4.01
N ILE A 120 -6.17 9.08 5.26
CA ILE A 120 -4.93 9.11 6.05
C ILE A 120 -4.38 7.70 6.24
N ASP A 121 -5.22 6.73 6.58
CA ASP A 121 -4.80 5.35 6.78
C ASP A 121 -4.21 4.74 5.50
N ILE A 122 -4.77 5.06 4.34
CA ILE A 122 -4.25 4.59 3.05
C ILE A 122 -2.90 5.25 2.72
N ILE A 123 -2.81 6.58 2.80
CA ILE A 123 -1.61 7.33 2.36
C ILE A 123 -0.44 7.14 3.33
N SER A 124 -0.71 6.97 4.62
CA SER A 124 0.31 6.72 5.64
C SER A 124 0.99 5.36 5.49
N SER A 125 0.47 4.48 4.64
CA SER A 125 1.08 3.20 4.34
C SER A 125 2.41 3.37 3.59
N ASP A 126 3.45 2.73 4.13
CA ASP A 126 4.75 2.57 3.47
C ASP A 126 4.67 1.62 2.25
N GLU A 127 3.60 0.82 2.13
CA GLU A 127 3.44 -0.20 1.07
C GLU A 127 2.66 0.30 -0.17
N LEU A 128 2.44 1.61 -0.30
CA LEU A 128 1.67 2.23 -1.37
C LEU A 128 2.39 2.25 -2.74
N ASN A 129 1.93 1.46 -3.72
CA ASN A 129 2.61 1.25 -5.00
C ASN A 129 2.49 2.45 -5.93
N MET A 130 3.46 3.36 -5.81
CA MET A 130 3.52 4.61 -6.57
C MET A 130 4.90 4.84 -7.17
N THR A 131 4.91 5.45 -8.35
CA THR A 131 6.10 5.84 -9.08
C THR A 131 6.85 6.98 -8.40
N SER A 132 6.13 7.90 -7.77
CA SER A 132 6.70 9.04 -7.06
C SER A 132 5.82 9.49 -5.89
N GLU A 133 6.43 10.16 -4.93
CA GLU A 133 5.72 10.88 -3.85
C GLU A 133 4.88 12.05 -4.39
N GLU A 134 5.30 12.62 -5.52
CA GLU A 134 4.58 13.70 -6.21
C GLU A 134 3.19 13.25 -6.66
N ASP A 135 3.07 12.03 -7.17
CA ASP A 135 1.78 11.47 -7.58
C ASP A 135 0.80 11.32 -6.40
N VAL A 136 1.32 10.99 -5.21
CA VAL A 136 0.50 10.87 -4.00
C VAL A 136 0.06 12.25 -3.51
N PHE A 137 0.96 13.23 -3.55
CA PHE A 137 0.61 14.60 -3.26
C PHE A 137 -0.47 15.13 -4.21
N ASN A 138 -0.34 14.87 -5.51
CA ASN A 138 -1.33 15.27 -6.52
C ASN A 138 -2.69 14.63 -6.26
N ALA A 139 -2.74 13.35 -5.90
CA ALA A 139 -3.97 12.65 -5.53
C ALA A 139 -4.65 13.30 -4.29
N VAL A 140 -3.87 13.63 -3.26
CA VAL A 140 -4.37 14.34 -2.07
C VAL A 140 -4.90 15.72 -2.41
N MET A 141 -4.16 16.47 -3.23
CA MET A 141 -4.59 17.80 -3.65
C MET A 141 -5.89 17.76 -4.45
N HIS A 142 -6.04 16.76 -5.32
CA HIS A 142 -7.28 16.53 -6.05
C HIS A 142 -8.46 16.21 -5.11
N TRP A 143 -8.24 15.34 -4.12
CA TRP A 143 -9.23 15.05 -3.07
C TRP A 143 -9.61 16.30 -2.25
N VAL A 144 -8.63 17.12 -1.85
CA VAL A 144 -8.86 18.37 -1.11
C VAL A 144 -9.64 19.39 -1.95
N GLN A 145 -9.35 19.49 -3.24
CA GLN A 145 -10.08 20.37 -4.15
C GLN A 145 -11.55 19.94 -4.30
N PHE A 146 -11.81 18.64 -4.43
CA PHE A 146 -13.16 18.11 -4.59
C PHE A 146 -13.99 18.20 -3.30
N SER A 147 -13.39 17.88 -2.14
CA SER A 147 -14.08 17.80 -0.86
C SER A 147 -14.66 19.13 -0.35
N SER A 148 -14.40 20.25 -1.06
CA SER A 148 -15.01 21.57 -0.81
C SER A 148 -14.93 21.99 0.66
N HIS A 149 -13.98 21.44 1.41
CA HIS A 149 -13.81 21.76 2.81
C HIS A 149 -13.10 23.12 2.88
N PRO A 150 -13.61 24.11 3.64
CA PRO A 150 -13.00 25.45 3.74
C PRO A 150 -11.58 25.51 4.32
N LEU A 151 -10.91 24.36 4.52
CA LEU A 151 -9.61 24.24 5.19
C LEU A 151 -8.47 24.89 4.39
N THR A 152 -8.57 24.97 3.06
CA THR A 152 -7.57 25.69 2.25
C THR A 152 -7.73 27.21 2.30
N GLY A 153 -8.88 27.70 2.79
CA GLY A 153 -9.18 29.13 2.89
C GLY A 153 -9.05 29.73 4.29
N SER A 154 -9.27 28.97 5.36
CA SER A 154 -9.39 29.55 6.72
C SER A 154 -8.18 29.29 7.63
N ASP A 155 -7.52 28.14 7.57
CA ASP A 155 -6.44 27.79 8.50
C ASP A 155 -5.06 28.08 7.92
N GLN A 156 -4.34 29.02 8.53
CA GLN A 156 -2.98 29.38 8.15
C GLN A 156 -2.03 28.19 8.30
N THR A 157 -2.23 27.36 9.33
CA THR A 157 -1.38 26.21 9.63
C THR A 157 -1.46 25.16 8.52
N CYS A 158 -2.67 24.89 8.01
CA CYS A 158 -2.86 23.96 6.91
C CYS A 158 -2.22 24.45 5.61
N ARG A 159 -2.30 25.77 5.34
CA ARG A 159 -1.63 26.37 4.18
C ARG A 159 -0.12 26.22 4.27
N ASP A 160 0.47 26.58 5.41
CA ASP A 160 1.91 26.50 5.62
C ASP A 160 2.41 25.05 5.46
N LEU A 161 1.64 24.04 5.91
CA LEU A 161 1.96 22.62 5.72
C LEU A 161 1.88 22.16 4.27
N VAL A 162 0.87 22.63 3.53
CA VAL A 162 0.71 22.30 2.10
C VAL A 162 1.82 22.96 1.29
N ASP A 163 2.19 24.19 1.62
CA ASP A 163 3.26 24.91 0.95
C ASP A 163 4.64 24.28 1.28
N GLU A 164 4.88 23.88 2.53
CA GLU A 164 6.06 23.06 2.93
C GLU A 164 6.15 21.77 2.11
N ALA A 165 5.02 21.06 1.93
CA ALA A 165 4.98 19.83 1.14
C ALA A 165 5.23 20.09 -0.36
N LYS A 166 4.67 21.16 -0.93
CA LYS A 166 4.91 21.58 -2.32
C LYS A 166 6.38 21.91 -2.55
N ASP A 167 6.98 22.71 -1.69
CA ASP A 167 8.38 23.12 -1.81
C ASP A 167 9.30 21.90 -1.77
N TYR A 168 9.07 20.96 -0.85
CA TYR A 168 9.86 19.73 -0.76
C TYR A 168 9.76 18.85 -2.03
N LEU A 169 8.56 18.74 -2.61
CA LEU A 169 8.31 17.89 -3.77
C LEU A 169 8.78 18.54 -5.08
N LEU A 170 8.48 19.82 -5.29
CA LEU A 170 8.69 20.57 -6.53
C LEU A 170 10.08 21.24 -6.63
N LEU A 171 10.81 21.41 -5.51
CA LEU A 171 12.15 22.01 -5.48
C LEU A 171 13.20 21.00 -4.99
N PRO A 172 13.75 20.14 -5.87
CA PRO A 172 14.77 19.15 -5.50
C PRO A 172 16.02 19.74 -4.83
N GLN A 173 16.32 21.01 -5.11
CA GLN A 173 17.49 21.73 -4.59
C GLN A 173 17.38 22.05 -3.10
N GLU A 174 16.16 22.19 -2.57
CA GLU A 174 15.91 22.59 -1.18
C GLU A 174 15.71 21.40 -0.22
N ARG A 175 15.59 20.18 -0.75
CA ARG A 175 15.39 18.95 0.04
C ARG A 175 16.48 18.69 1.10
N LEU A 176 17.69 19.19 0.88
CA LEU A 176 18.80 19.09 1.84
C LEU A 176 18.57 19.98 3.07
N ASN A 177 17.86 21.09 2.91
CA ASN A 177 17.58 22.06 3.97
C ASN A 177 16.27 21.77 4.72
N MET A 178 15.37 21.00 4.11
CA MET A 178 14.05 20.64 4.65
C MET A 178 14.02 19.26 5.35
N GLN A 179 15.16 18.82 5.89
CA GLN A 179 15.28 17.52 6.58
C GLN A 179 14.53 17.55 7.92
N GLY A 180 13.57 16.66 8.11
CA GLY A 180 12.75 16.60 9.33
C GLY A 180 11.91 15.32 9.43
N PRO A 181 11.15 15.13 10.53
CA PRO A 181 10.32 13.94 10.72
C PRO A 181 9.18 13.82 9.70
N ARG A 182 8.81 14.93 9.03
CA ARG A 182 7.76 15.01 8.00
C ARG A 182 8.27 14.72 6.58
N THR A 183 9.58 14.78 6.37
CA THR A 183 10.22 14.59 5.05
C THR A 183 10.94 13.26 4.96
N ARG A 184 10.40 12.25 5.65
CA ARG A 184 10.92 10.88 5.62
C ARG A 184 10.40 10.19 4.36
N PRO A 185 11.28 9.71 3.47
CA PRO A 185 10.84 8.93 2.32
C PRO A 185 10.22 7.62 2.78
N ARG A 186 9.14 7.18 2.12
CA ARG A 186 8.57 5.84 2.32
C ARG A 186 9.58 4.74 2.00
N LYS A 187 9.40 3.57 2.60
CA LYS A 187 10.18 2.39 2.20
C LYS A 187 9.74 1.99 0.78
N PRO A 188 10.64 1.95 -0.21
CA PRO A 188 10.26 1.53 -1.55
C PRO A 188 9.78 0.07 -1.53
N ILE A 189 8.57 -0.19 -2.03
CA ILE A 189 7.91 -1.52 -2.07
C ILE A 189 8.72 -2.55 -2.83
N LYS A 190 9.41 -2.08 -3.88
CA LYS A 190 10.54 -2.77 -4.46
C LYS A 190 11.75 -1.90 -4.16
N PRO A 191 12.69 -2.31 -3.30
CA PRO A 191 13.99 -1.67 -3.33
C PRO A 191 14.45 -1.69 -4.78
N ARG A 192 14.91 -0.55 -5.30
CA ARG A 192 15.49 -0.51 -6.64
C ARG A 192 16.71 -1.42 -6.60
N GLU A 193 16.52 -2.68 -6.97
CA GLU A 193 17.55 -3.69 -6.99
C GLU A 193 18.45 -3.38 -8.17
N VAL A 194 19.53 -2.66 -7.91
CA VAL A 194 20.57 -2.40 -8.88
C VAL A 194 21.73 -3.35 -8.64
N LEU A 195 22.41 -3.72 -9.71
CA LEU A 195 23.62 -4.54 -9.61
C LEU A 195 24.84 -3.65 -9.83
N PHE A 196 25.73 -3.62 -8.85
CA PHE A 196 27.00 -2.92 -8.98
C PHE A 196 28.11 -3.89 -9.35
N ALA A 197 28.89 -3.56 -10.37
CA ALA A 197 30.18 -4.18 -10.64
C ALA A 197 31.29 -3.20 -10.25
N VAL A 198 32.13 -3.61 -9.29
CA VAL A 198 33.16 -2.78 -8.66
C VAL A 198 34.53 -3.32 -9.01
N GLY A 199 35.34 -2.52 -9.70
CA GLY A 199 36.70 -2.88 -10.08
C GLY A 199 36.77 -4.06 -11.05
N GLY A 200 37.87 -4.79 -11.02
CA GLY A 200 38.11 -5.96 -11.85
C GLY A 200 39.49 -5.95 -12.52
N TRP A 201 39.70 -6.93 -13.38
CA TRP A 201 40.92 -7.07 -14.18
C TRP A 201 40.53 -7.01 -15.66
N CYS A 202 41.00 -5.98 -16.36
CA CYS A 202 40.70 -5.77 -17.77
C CYS A 202 42.01 -5.55 -18.54
N SER A 203 42.21 -6.33 -19.61
CA SER A 203 43.34 -6.17 -20.53
C SER A 203 44.74 -6.15 -19.90
N GLY A 204 44.92 -6.82 -18.75
CA GLY A 204 46.21 -6.90 -18.06
C GLY A 204 46.39 -5.90 -16.92
N ASP A 205 45.40 -5.02 -16.68
CA ASP A 205 45.44 -4.04 -15.62
C ASP A 205 44.24 -4.16 -14.68
N ALA A 206 44.47 -3.82 -13.40
CA ALA A 206 43.39 -3.62 -12.46
C ALA A 206 42.64 -2.32 -12.82
N ILE A 207 41.32 -2.32 -12.69
CA ILE A 207 40.50 -1.13 -12.99
C ILE A 207 39.88 -0.54 -11.73
N ALA A 208 39.68 0.78 -11.74
CA ALA A 208 39.00 1.52 -10.67
C ALA A 208 37.51 1.79 -10.99
N SER A 209 37.04 1.37 -12.17
CA SER A 209 35.68 1.64 -12.62
C SER A 209 34.65 0.94 -11.76
N VAL A 210 33.57 1.64 -11.49
CA VAL A 210 32.35 1.07 -10.92
C VAL A 210 31.22 1.35 -11.90
N VAL A 211 30.45 0.32 -12.22
CA VAL A 211 29.28 0.42 -13.09
C VAL A 211 28.05 -0.14 -12.38
N MET A 212 26.91 0.46 -12.67
CA MET A 212 25.61 0.09 -12.12
C MET A 212 24.72 -0.38 -13.25
N TYR A 213 24.15 -1.57 -13.11
CA TYR A 213 23.11 -2.10 -13.96
C TYR A 213 21.75 -1.85 -13.31
N ASP A 214 20.85 -1.26 -14.09
CA ASP A 214 19.45 -1.08 -13.70
C ASP A 214 18.57 -2.09 -14.46
N PRO A 215 17.95 -3.08 -13.77
CA PRO A 215 17.06 -4.05 -14.40
C PRO A 215 15.78 -3.44 -14.99
N GLN A 216 15.36 -2.25 -14.53
CA GLN A 216 14.15 -1.60 -15.04
C GLN A 216 14.37 -1.01 -16.43
N THR A 217 15.54 -0.40 -16.66
CA THR A 217 15.90 0.15 -17.97
C THR A 217 16.70 -0.82 -18.82
N ASN A 218 17.21 -1.90 -18.24
CA ASN A 218 18.11 -2.87 -18.87
C ASN A 218 19.38 -2.21 -19.41
N GLU A 219 19.94 -1.26 -18.63
CA GLU A 219 21.11 -0.49 -19.03
C GLU A 219 22.23 -0.52 -17.99
N TRP A 220 23.47 -0.47 -18.48
CA TRP A 220 24.66 -0.26 -17.66
C TRP A 220 25.05 1.22 -17.71
N SER A 221 25.31 1.80 -16.55
CA SER A 221 25.76 3.18 -16.39
C SER A 221 27.02 3.25 -15.55
N ALA A 222 27.91 4.19 -15.86
CA ALA A 222 29.10 4.44 -15.04
C ALA A 222 28.71 5.24 -13.79
N VAL A 223 29.26 4.87 -12.65
CA VAL A 223 29.10 5.61 -11.38
C VAL A 223 30.46 6.09 -10.87
N ALA A 224 30.50 6.67 -9.67
CA ALA A 224 31.74 7.16 -9.06
C ALA A 224 32.82 6.06 -9.04
N GLN A 225 33.99 6.39 -9.58
CA GLN A 225 35.13 5.47 -9.62
C GLN A 225 35.81 5.39 -8.25
N MET A 226 36.45 4.25 -7.98
CA MET A 226 37.32 4.09 -6.82
C MET A 226 38.55 4.99 -6.92
N SER A 227 39.09 5.39 -5.78
CA SER A 227 40.33 6.18 -5.69
C SER A 227 41.56 5.35 -6.07
N LYS A 228 41.49 4.03 -5.85
CA LYS A 228 42.52 3.06 -6.28
C LYS A 228 41.88 1.96 -7.11
N GLN A 229 42.59 1.53 -8.15
CA GLN A 229 42.21 0.36 -8.93
C GLN A 229 42.33 -0.92 -8.09
N ARG A 230 41.40 -1.86 -8.26
CA ARG A 230 41.34 -3.10 -7.47
C ARG A 230 40.78 -4.25 -8.30
N PHE A 231 41.39 -5.43 -8.22
CA PHE A 231 40.77 -6.70 -8.60
C PHE A 231 40.77 -7.69 -7.42
N GLY A 232 39.91 -8.72 -7.49
CA GLY A 232 39.70 -9.62 -6.36
C GLY A 232 39.18 -8.90 -5.10
N VAL A 233 38.42 -7.82 -5.30
CA VAL A 233 37.92 -6.95 -4.24
C VAL A 233 36.72 -7.60 -3.53
N GLY A 234 36.67 -7.48 -2.20
CA GLY A 234 35.48 -7.82 -1.43
C GLY A 234 34.54 -6.62 -1.38
N VAL A 235 33.25 -6.83 -1.64
CA VAL A 235 32.25 -5.75 -1.66
C VAL A 235 31.15 -6.04 -0.65
N ALA A 236 30.72 -5.04 0.10
CA ALA A 236 29.63 -5.15 1.06
C ALA A 236 28.78 -3.88 1.10
N VAL A 237 27.49 -4.01 1.39
CA VAL A 237 26.60 -2.87 1.60
C VAL A 237 26.36 -2.71 3.09
N LEU A 238 26.63 -1.52 3.63
CA LEU A 238 26.37 -1.18 5.03
C LEU A 238 25.78 0.22 5.11
N ASN A 239 24.65 0.38 5.81
CA ASN A 239 23.96 1.67 5.95
C ASN A 239 23.74 2.40 4.62
N ASN A 240 23.29 1.66 3.60
CA ASN A 240 23.01 2.18 2.25
C ASN A 240 24.23 2.75 1.50
N LEU A 241 25.44 2.32 1.88
CA LEU A 241 26.70 2.66 1.22
C LEU A 241 27.40 1.39 0.75
N LEU A 242 28.03 1.46 -0.43
CA LEU A 242 28.74 0.36 -1.05
C LEU A 242 30.22 0.44 -0.67
N TYR A 243 30.75 -0.56 0.01
CA TYR A 243 32.14 -0.59 0.47
C TYR A 243 32.97 -1.55 -0.37
N ALA A 244 34.12 -1.08 -0.85
CA ALA A 244 35.16 -1.86 -1.50
C ALA A 244 36.31 -2.12 -0.52
N VAL A 245 36.53 -3.38 -0.17
CA VAL A 245 37.48 -3.81 0.87
C VAL A 245 38.61 -4.64 0.25
N GLY A 246 39.85 -4.20 0.49
CA GLY A 246 41.04 -4.95 0.11
C GLY A 246 41.21 -5.05 -1.41
N GLY A 247 41.54 -6.25 -1.91
CA GLY A 247 41.88 -6.51 -3.31
C GLY A 247 43.36 -6.28 -3.62
N HIS A 248 43.68 -6.31 -4.91
CA HIS A 248 45.04 -6.09 -5.43
C HIS A 248 45.00 -4.99 -6.50
N ASP A 249 45.94 -4.04 -6.46
CA ASP A 249 45.98 -2.88 -7.38
C ASP A 249 46.75 -3.14 -8.69
N GLY A 250 47.22 -4.37 -8.87
CA GLY A 250 48.11 -4.76 -9.97
C GLY A 250 49.58 -4.81 -9.57
N THR A 251 49.95 -4.17 -8.46
CA THR A 251 51.32 -4.17 -7.90
C THR A 251 51.38 -4.81 -6.52
N SER A 252 50.39 -4.53 -5.66
CA SER A 252 50.35 -4.97 -4.27
C SER A 252 48.94 -5.26 -3.76
N TYR A 253 48.86 -6.05 -2.69
CA TYR A 253 47.62 -6.26 -1.95
C TYR A 253 47.28 -5.03 -1.11
N LEU A 254 46.01 -4.64 -1.12
CA LEU A 254 45.51 -3.48 -0.41
C LEU A 254 44.95 -3.89 0.96
N ASN A 255 45.28 -3.11 1.99
CA ASN A 255 44.72 -3.21 3.34
C ASN A 255 43.73 -2.07 3.64
N THR A 256 43.23 -1.40 2.61
CA THR A 256 42.35 -0.23 2.72
C THR A 256 40.92 -0.58 2.33
N VAL A 257 39.98 0.18 2.89
CA VAL A 257 38.57 0.19 2.52
C VAL A 257 38.19 1.55 1.96
N GLU A 258 37.34 1.57 0.95
CA GLU A 258 36.71 2.79 0.43
C GLU A 258 35.20 2.58 0.22
N ARG A 259 34.45 3.67 0.07
CA ARG A 259 32.99 3.70 -0.09
C ARG A 259 32.56 4.66 -1.18
#